data_AF-A0A7S1EUR8-F1
#
_entry.id   AF-A0A7S1EUR8-F1
#
_cell.length_a   1.000
_cell.length_b   1.000
_cell.length_c   1.000
_cell.angle_alpha   90.00
_cell.angle_beta   90.00
_cell.angle_gamma   90.00
#
_symmetry.space_group_name_H-M   'P 1'
#
loop_
_entity.id
_entity.type
_entity.pdbx_description
1 polymer ?
#
loop_
_entity_poly.entity_id
_entity_poly.type
_entity_poly.pdbx_seq_one_letter_code
_entity_poly.pdbx_strand_id
1 'polypeptide(L)'
;MPRHSKNRGDGACFGADEIQASKGGRHETRVNSYGIRRFDECVLSLQKCRTPVITPEGVLYDKESLLEYVLTQKRRARRTKGRQQNEATDVVNNLKQNHEGASQNTNFWMPENVSVQRATITNKYMNSQEKVSDKVLCLVTQKPLRMKELIPVHFKERKSEAIDDEIRWHYCCMTCDRTLTNSVKCWAFRKSGNVVCESCVSRLYLKIECNVDPTTGEEIQSTDQNRLKPKMEFIVALRSGGTAFAASG
;
A
#
# COMPACT_ATOMS: atom_id res chain seq x y z
N MET A 1 29.31 -37.63 -33.47
CA MET A 1 28.96 -36.20 -33.33
C MET A 1 28.19 -36.02 -32.03
N PRO A 2 28.66 -35.22 -31.06
CA PRO A 2 27.89 -34.98 -29.85
C PRO A 2 26.68 -34.11 -30.22
N ARG A 3 25.49 -34.50 -29.75
CA ARG A 3 24.26 -33.73 -29.96
C ARG A 3 24.37 -32.43 -29.17
N HIS A 4 24.63 -31.32 -29.85
CA HIS A 4 24.50 -30.00 -29.25
C HIS A 4 23.02 -29.81 -28.89
N SER A 5 22.69 -29.71 -27.60
CA SER A 5 21.31 -29.39 -27.20
C SER A 5 20.96 -28.02 -27.80
N LYS A 6 19.84 -27.95 -28.53
CA LYS A 6 19.41 -26.70 -29.19
C LYS A 6 18.95 -25.63 -28.18
N ASN A 7 18.64 -26.04 -26.95
CA ASN A 7 18.24 -25.12 -25.88
C ASN A 7 19.26 -25.20 -24.74
N ARG A 8 19.78 -24.04 -24.31
CA ARG A 8 20.68 -23.88 -23.16
C ARG A 8 19.87 -23.80 -21.86
N GLY A 9 19.12 -24.85 -21.52
CA GLY A 9 18.24 -24.85 -20.35
C GLY A 9 18.92 -24.85 -18.98
N ASP A 10 20.24 -25.08 -18.92
CA ASP A 10 21.03 -25.19 -17.67
C ASP A 10 21.88 -23.92 -17.36
N GLY A 11 21.63 -22.81 -18.04
CA GLY A 11 22.32 -21.54 -17.76
C GLY A 11 21.80 -20.87 -16.47
N ALA A 12 22.70 -20.32 -15.66
CA ALA A 12 22.33 -19.52 -14.47
C ALA A 12 21.65 -18.18 -14.82
N CYS A 13 21.70 -17.79 -16.10
CA CYS A 13 21.04 -16.61 -16.64
C CYS A 13 20.28 -16.97 -17.93
N PHE A 14 19.10 -16.41 -18.09
CA PHE A 14 18.28 -16.61 -19.28
C PHE A 14 19.02 -16.12 -20.54
N GLY A 15 19.03 -16.95 -21.58
CA GLY A 15 19.56 -16.57 -22.90
C GLY A 15 18.68 -15.53 -23.59
N ALA A 16 19.18 -14.84 -24.63
CA ALA A 16 18.41 -13.83 -25.37
C ALA A 16 17.06 -14.38 -25.91
N ASP A 17 17.08 -15.60 -26.46
CA ASP A 17 15.87 -16.27 -26.97
C ASP A 17 14.88 -16.60 -25.83
N GLU A 18 15.38 -16.96 -24.65
CA GLU A 18 14.57 -17.22 -23.46
C GLU A 18 14.02 -15.93 -22.85
N ILE A 19 14.79 -14.83 -22.88
CA ILE A 19 14.33 -13.51 -22.47
C ILE A 19 13.21 -13.03 -23.42
N GLN A 20 13.35 -13.28 -24.71
CA GLN A 20 12.34 -12.93 -25.71
C GLN A 20 11.10 -13.83 -25.62
N ALA A 21 11.27 -15.13 -25.34
CA ALA A 21 10.18 -16.08 -25.16
C ALA A 21 9.45 -15.93 -23.81
N SER A 22 10.18 -15.61 -22.74
CA SER A 22 9.62 -15.38 -21.40
C SER A 22 8.74 -14.14 -21.33
N LYS A 23 8.85 -13.24 -22.34
CA LYS A 23 8.16 -11.95 -22.36
C LYS A 23 8.38 -11.24 -21.03
N GLY A 24 9.64 -11.00 -20.66
CA GLY A 24 9.95 -10.23 -19.46
C GLY A 24 9.27 -8.85 -19.47
N GLY A 25 8.86 -8.35 -18.31
CA GLY A 25 8.23 -7.04 -18.15
C GLY A 25 6.72 -7.05 -17.93
N ARG A 26 6.10 -5.86 -17.97
CA ARG A 26 4.65 -5.68 -17.78
C ARG A 26 3.96 -5.81 -19.13
N HIS A 27 3.06 -6.80 -19.25
CA HIS A 27 2.27 -7.03 -20.46
C HIS A 27 0.80 -6.72 -20.20
N GLU A 28 0.16 -6.06 -21.15
CA GLU A 28 -1.28 -5.85 -21.14
C GLU A 28 -1.97 -6.99 -21.87
N THR A 29 -2.75 -7.78 -21.14
CA THR A 29 -3.56 -8.86 -21.69
C THR A 29 -4.95 -8.82 -21.06
N ARG A 30 -5.95 -9.38 -21.76
CA ARG A 30 -7.27 -9.57 -21.17
C ARG A 30 -7.17 -10.60 -20.06
N VAL A 31 -7.31 -10.14 -18.82
CA VAL A 31 -7.27 -10.99 -17.64
C VAL A 31 -8.63 -11.68 -17.47
N ASN A 32 -8.61 -12.97 -17.11
CA ASN A 32 -9.81 -13.72 -16.77
C ASN A 32 -10.40 -13.23 -15.42
N SER A 33 -11.59 -13.71 -15.07
CA SER A 33 -12.24 -13.33 -13.80
C SER A 33 -11.39 -13.61 -12.56
N TYR A 34 -10.50 -14.60 -12.62
CA TYR A 34 -9.63 -14.99 -11.49
C TYR A 34 -8.48 -14.02 -11.23
N GLY A 35 -8.05 -13.26 -12.24
CA GLY A 35 -7.04 -12.22 -12.03
C GLY A 35 -7.62 -10.87 -11.59
N ILE A 36 -8.95 -10.79 -11.46
CA ILE A 36 -9.64 -9.63 -10.90
C ILE A 36 -10.09 -9.97 -9.48
N ARG A 37 -9.68 -9.15 -8.51
CA ARG A 37 -10.08 -9.32 -7.11
C ARG A 37 -11.57 -8.98 -6.95
N ARG A 38 -12.29 -9.69 -6.08
CA ARG A 38 -13.66 -9.32 -5.74
C ARG A 38 -13.71 -8.04 -4.91
N PHE A 39 -14.82 -7.31 -4.98
CA PHE A 39 -14.98 -6.04 -4.30
C PHE A 39 -14.99 -6.16 -2.76
N ASP A 40 -15.21 -7.36 -2.22
CA ASP A 40 -15.22 -7.72 -0.80
C ASP A 40 -13.91 -8.37 -0.31
N GLU A 41 -12.91 -8.53 -1.17
CA GLU A 41 -11.64 -9.19 -0.84
C GLU A 41 -10.56 -8.21 -0.42
N CYS A 42 -9.73 -8.61 0.55
CA CYS A 42 -8.60 -7.83 1.04
C CYS A 42 -7.46 -7.80 0.00
N VAL A 43 -6.78 -6.66 -0.18
CA VAL A 43 -5.61 -6.58 -1.10
C VAL A 43 -4.48 -7.52 -0.69
N LEU A 44 -4.27 -7.71 0.61
CA LEU A 44 -3.13 -8.46 1.14
C LEU A 44 -3.36 -9.97 1.10
N SER A 45 -4.53 -10.42 1.57
CA SER A 45 -4.84 -11.84 1.70
C SER A 45 -5.56 -12.43 0.48
N LEU A 46 -6.16 -11.60 -0.39
CA LEU A 46 -7.04 -12.05 -1.49
C LEU A 46 -8.20 -12.94 -1.02
N GLN A 47 -8.57 -12.82 0.25
CA GLN A 47 -9.69 -13.50 0.88
C GLN A 47 -10.78 -12.49 1.22
N LYS A 48 -12.02 -12.98 1.35
CA LYS A 48 -13.16 -12.17 1.82
C LYS A 48 -12.81 -11.53 3.16
N CYS A 49 -13.03 -10.22 3.28
CA CYS A 49 -12.71 -9.51 4.51
C CYS A 49 -13.68 -9.89 5.62
N ARG A 50 -13.15 -10.24 6.80
CA ARG A 50 -13.98 -10.43 8.00
C ARG A 50 -14.27 -9.10 8.68
N THR A 51 -13.26 -8.24 8.78
CA THR A 51 -13.35 -6.90 9.35
C THR A 51 -12.83 -5.87 8.35
N PRO A 52 -13.65 -5.54 7.34
CA PRO A 52 -13.21 -4.68 6.24
C PRO A 52 -12.91 -3.26 6.73
N VAL A 53 -11.75 -2.76 6.32
CA VAL A 53 -11.31 -1.38 6.52
C VAL A 53 -10.81 -0.80 5.19
N ILE A 54 -11.15 0.45 4.91
CA ILE A 54 -10.74 1.15 3.68
C ILE A 54 -9.77 2.28 4.02
N THR A 55 -8.77 2.47 3.16
CA THR A 55 -7.94 3.68 3.17
C THR A 55 -8.68 4.88 2.59
N PRO A 56 -8.27 6.13 2.86
CA PRO A 56 -8.87 7.31 2.21
C PRO A 56 -8.89 7.26 0.68
N GLU A 57 -8.07 6.41 0.07
CA GLU A 57 -7.94 6.20 -1.37
C GLU A 57 -8.85 5.09 -1.93
N GLY A 58 -9.67 4.46 -1.08
CA GLY A 58 -10.60 3.43 -1.54
C GLY A 58 -10.06 2.01 -1.56
N VAL A 59 -8.86 1.77 -1.00
CA VAL A 59 -8.27 0.44 -1.01
C VAL A 59 -8.78 -0.37 0.19
N LEU A 60 -9.45 -1.48 -0.10
CA LEU A 60 -10.01 -2.40 0.89
C LEU A 60 -8.97 -3.36 1.47
N TYR A 61 -8.91 -3.44 2.79
CA TYR A 61 -8.09 -4.36 3.57
C TYR A 61 -8.92 -5.06 4.64
N ASP A 62 -8.49 -6.24 5.07
CA ASP A 62 -8.92 -6.79 6.35
C ASP A 62 -8.04 -6.22 7.47
N LYS A 63 -8.66 -5.88 8.60
CA LYS A 63 -7.97 -5.23 9.73
C LYS A 63 -6.81 -6.07 10.25
N GLU A 64 -6.99 -7.38 10.36
CA GLU A 64 -5.98 -8.31 10.87
C GLU A 64 -4.76 -8.38 9.95
N SER A 65 -4.98 -8.61 8.65
CA SER A 65 -3.91 -8.68 7.65
C SER A 65 -3.16 -7.35 7.52
N LEU A 66 -3.87 -6.22 7.62
CA LEU A 66 -3.26 -4.90 7.58
C LEU A 66 -2.38 -4.62 8.81
N LEU A 67 -2.84 -5.03 10.00
CA LEU A 67 -2.07 -4.92 11.23
C LEU A 67 -0.77 -5.74 11.15
N GLU A 68 -0.87 -6.99 10.70
CA GLU A 68 0.29 -7.85 10.50
C GLU A 68 1.29 -7.24 9.50
N TYR A 69 0.79 -6.72 8.38
CA TYR A 69 1.60 -6.03 7.38
C TYR A 69 2.33 -4.83 7.99
N VAL A 70 1.63 -3.95 8.72
CA VAL A 70 2.21 -2.77 9.35
C VAL A 70 3.28 -3.14 10.38
N LEU A 71 3.03 -4.16 11.21
CA LEU A 71 4.00 -4.65 12.19
C LEU A 71 5.24 -5.23 11.50
N THR A 72 5.05 -5.99 10.44
CA THR A 72 6.14 -6.60 9.66
C THR A 72 7.00 -5.52 9.00
N GLN A 73 6.38 -4.50 8.38
CA GLN A 73 7.10 -3.38 7.77
C GLN A 73 7.88 -2.55 8.80
N LYS A 74 7.28 -2.27 9.97
CA LYS A 74 7.98 -1.57 11.06
C LYS A 74 9.16 -2.38 11.61
N ARG A 75 9.01 -3.70 11.77
CA ARG A 75 10.12 -4.59 12.19
C ARG A 75 11.26 -4.57 11.17
N ARG A 76 10.94 -4.63 9.88
CA ARG A 76 11.93 -4.52 8.80
C ARG A 76 12.65 -3.17 8.87
N ALA A 77 11.93 -2.05 8.90
CA ALA A 77 12.51 -0.72 9.00
C ALA A 77 13.45 -0.55 10.22
N ARG A 78 13.04 -1.07 11.39
CA ARG A 78 13.90 -1.06 12.60
C ARG A 78 15.20 -1.85 12.42
N ARG A 79 15.13 -3.03 11.79
CA ARG A 79 16.33 -3.85 11.51
C ARG A 79 17.27 -3.14 10.55
N THR A 80 16.73 -2.54 9.48
CA THR A 80 17.55 -1.79 8.50
C THR A 80 18.21 -0.58 9.16
N LYS A 81 17.48 0.15 10.02
CA LYS A 81 18.03 1.27 10.79
C LYS A 81 19.12 0.84 11.76
N GLY A 82 18.92 -0.26 12.50
CA GLY A 82 19.93 -0.81 13.38
C GLY A 82 21.19 -1.23 12.62
N ARG A 83 21.05 -1.83 11.44
CA ARG A 83 22.17 -2.16 10.55
C ARG A 83 22.92 -0.92 10.07
N GLN A 84 22.20 0.12 9.61
CA GLN A 84 22.82 1.39 9.20
C GLN A 84 23.55 2.09 10.35
N GLN A 85 23.00 2.02 11.57
CA GLN A 85 23.65 2.56 12.77
C GLN A 85 24.93 1.82 13.13
N ASN A 86 24.92 0.47 13.08
CA ASN A 86 26.11 -0.34 13.33
C ASN A 86 27.19 -0.09 12.27
N GLU A 87 26.82 -0.08 10.99
CA GLU A 87 27.73 0.23 9.88
C GLU A 87 28.35 1.63 10.06
N ALA A 88 27.53 2.61 10.47
CA ALA A 88 28.01 3.94 10.82
C ALA A 88 29.00 3.95 12.00
N THR A 89 28.74 3.18 13.06
CA THR A 89 29.66 3.09 14.19
C THR A 89 30.97 2.39 13.81
N ASP A 90 30.91 1.36 12.97
CA ASP A 90 32.08 0.63 12.50
C ASP A 90 32.98 1.52 11.64
N VAL A 91 32.41 2.33 10.74
CA VAL A 91 33.17 3.32 9.96
C VAL A 91 33.87 4.33 10.87
N VAL A 92 33.18 4.85 11.88
CA VAL A 92 33.77 5.79 12.85
C VAL A 92 34.89 5.12 13.66
N ASN A 93 34.73 3.87 14.07
CA ASN A 93 35.75 3.14 14.83
C ASN A 93 36.98 2.80 13.98
N ASN A 94 36.79 2.40 12.72
CA ASN A 94 37.90 2.18 11.78
C ASN A 94 38.69 3.48 11.52
N LEU A 95 38.00 4.62 11.39
CA LEU A 95 38.67 5.92 11.27
C LEU A 95 39.51 6.26 12.51
N LYS A 96 39.06 5.92 13.73
CA LYS A 96 39.83 6.13 14.96
C LYS A 96 41.07 5.24 15.02
N GLN A 97 40.93 3.94 14.71
CA GLN A 97 42.04 2.97 14.76
C GLN A 97 43.16 3.31 13.77
N ASN A 98 42.83 3.78 12.56
CA ASN A 98 43.83 4.20 11.58
C ASN A 98 44.70 5.40 12.05
N HIS A 99 44.23 6.18 13.02
CA HIS A 99 44.97 7.32 13.58
C HIS A 99 45.74 7.02 14.87
N GLU A 100 45.40 5.95 15.59
CA GLU A 100 46.14 5.56 16.81
C GLU A 100 47.58 5.10 16.50
N GLY A 101 47.86 4.70 15.25
CA GLY A 101 49.22 4.45 14.74
C GLY A 101 50.03 5.71 14.34
N ALA A 102 49.43 6.90 14.31
CA ALA A 102 50.08 8.17 13.90
C ALA A 102 50.44 9.10 15.09
N SER A 103 50.30 8.61 16.32
CA SER A 103 50.51 9.36 17.55
C SER A 103 52.00 9.46 17.94
N GLN A 104 52.77 10.27 17.21
CA GLN A 104 54.02 10.87 17.73
C GLN A 104 54.23 12.32 17.29
N ASN A 105 53.43 12.88 16.38
CA ASN A 105 53.69 14.23 15.85
C ASN A 105 52.65 15.25 16.37
N THR A 106 53.06 16.07 17.33
CA THR A 106 52.23 17.09 18.01
C THR A 106 52.06 18.37 17.20
N ASN A 107 52.55 18.41 15.96
CA ASN A 107 52.49 19.60 15.12
C ASN A 107 51.05 19.84 14.63
N PHE A 108 50.48 20.95 15.09
CA PHE A 108 49.12 21.41 14.81
C PHE A 108 48.82 21.63 13.31
N TRP A 109 49.85 21.88 12.49
CA TRP A 109 49.73 22.18 11.06
C TRP A 109 49.64 20.95 10.15
N MET A 110 49.68 19.73 10.70
CA MET A 110 49.49 18.51 9.91
C MET A 110 48.00 18.20 9.69
N PRO A 111 47.55 17.92 8.46
CA PRO A 111 46.14 17.67 8.14
C PRO A 111 45.48 16.57 8.99
N GLU A 112 46.22 15.53 9.40
CA GLU A 112 45.74 14.42 10.23
C GLU A 112 45.36 14.82 11.67
N ASN A 113 45.87 15.96 12.16
CA ASN A 113 45.71 16.42 13.54
C ASN A 113 44.50 17.35 13.73
N VAL A 114 43.79 17.72 12.65
CA VAL A 114 42.66 18.67 12.71
C VAL A 114 41.36 17.93 13.03
N SER A 115 40.91 18.01 14.28
CA SER A 115 39.64 17.43 14.78
C SER A 115 38.40 17.86 13.99
N VAL A 116 38.43 19.05 13.37
CA VAL A 116 37.34 19.61 12.55
C VAL A 116 37.11 18.83 11.26
N GLN A 117 38.14 18.26 10.63
CA GLN A 117 37.97 17.44 9.43
C GLN A 117 37.25 16.11 9.74
N ARG A 118 37.49 15.53 10.93
CA ARG A 118 36.86 14.27 11.39
C ARG A 118 35.35 14.39 11.55
N ALA A 119 34.87 15.48 12.16
CA ALA A 119 33.43 15.77 12.28
C ALA A 119 32.79 16.03 10.91
N THR A 120 33.55 16.62 9.98
CA THR A 120 33.06 16.93 8.62
C THR A 120 32.90 15.66 7.77
N ILE A 121 33.85 14.72 7.84
CA ILE A 121 33.81 13.44 7.10
C ILE A 121 32.68 12.54 7.61
N THR A 122 32.51 12.43 8.93
CA THR A 122 31.45 11.63 9.54
C THR A 122 30.06 12.20 9.24
N ASN A 123 29.88 13.52 9.32
CA ASN A 123 28.64 14.17 8.91
C ASN A 123 28.36 14.03 7.40
N LYS A 124 29.39 14.05 6.56
CA LYS A 124 29.25 13.82 5.11
C LYS A 124 28.81 12.39 4.80
N TYR A 125 29.37 11.38 5.48
CA TYR A 125 28.95 9.98 5.36
C TYR A 125 27.49 9.77 5.83
N MET A 126 27.13 10.32 7.00
CA MET A 126 25.77 10.25 7.55
C MET A 126 24.72 10.95 6.68
N ASN A 127 25.07 12.08 6.05
CA ASN A 127 24.18 12.80 5.14
C ASN A 127 24.10 12.18 3.74
N SER A 128 25.08 11.36 3.34
CA SER A 128 25.07 10.64 2.07
C SER A 128 24.24 9.36 2.09
N GLN A 129 23.96 8.82 3.27
CA GLN A 129 23.14 7.63 3.45
C GLN A 129 21.64 7.98 3.31
N GLU A 130 20.94 7.22 2.48
CA GLU A 130 19.50 7.40 2.28
C GLU A 130 18.75 7.02 3.56
N LYS A 131 18.06 8.00 4.17
CA LYS A 131 17.36 7.81 5.43
C LYS A 131 16.21 6.82 5.24
N VAL A 132 16.29 5.68 5.91
CA VAL A 132 15.19 4.70 5.94
C VAL A 132 13.96 5.35 6.56
N SER A 133 12.89 5.49 5.76
CA SER A 133 11.65 6.08 6.23
C SER A 133 10.89 5.10 7.16
N ASP A 134 10.37 5.59 8.27
CA ASP A 134 9.52 4.80 9.19
C ASP A 134 8.06 4.65 8.71
N LYS A 135 7.73 5.30 7.59
CA LYS A 135 6.36 5.35 7.09
C LYS A 135 6.07 4.04 6.37
N VAL A 136 5.06 3.32 6.85
CA VAL A 136 4.53 2.17 6.13
C VAL A 136 3.71 2.69 4.95
N LEU A 137 3.96 2.18 3.75
CA LEU A 137 3.29 2.61 2.53
C LEU A 137 2.22 1.60 2.09
N CYS A 138 1.20 2.08 1.38
CA CYS A 138 0.23 1.23 0.72
C CYS A 138 0.85 0.59 -0.52
N LEU A 139 0.67 -0.72 -0.71
CA LEU A 139 1.17 -1.45 -1.87
C LEU A 139 0.61 -0.94 -3.20
N VAL A 140 -0.64 -0.45 -3.20
CA VAL A 140 -1.36 -0.05 -4.41
C VAL A 140 -1.16 1.43 -4.74
N THR A 141 -1.20 2.31 -3.74
CA THR A 141 -1.16 3.76 -3.94
C THR A 141 0.18 4.41 -3.56
N GLN A 142 1.08 3.67 -2.91
CA GLN A 142 2.36 4.18 -2.38
C GLN A 142 2.22 5.38 -1.41
N LYS A 143 1.01 5.63 -0.91
CA LYS A 143 0.72 6.65 0.09
C LYS A 143 0.97 6.09 1.51
N PRO A 144 1.34 6.94 2.48
CA PRO A 144 1.57 6.50 3.85
C PRO A 144 0.28 5.98 4.49
N LEU A 145 0.35 4.77 5.05
CA LEU A 145 -0.75 4.13 5.78
C LEU A 145 -0.75 4.56 7.24
N ARG A 146 -1.84 5.21 7.66
CA ARG A 146 -2.08 5.58 9.06
C ARG A 146 -3.32 4.87 9.57
N MET A 147 -3.17 4.13 10.66
CA MET A 147 -4.26 3.33 11.24
C MET A 147 -5.47 4.18 11.67
N LYS A 148 -5.24 5.44 12.07
CA LYS A 148 -6.29 6.39 12.47
C LYS A 148 -7.12 6.91 11.29
N GLU A 149 -6.57 6.87 10.08
CA GLU A 149 -7.21 7.37 8.87
C GLU A 149 -8.01 6.29 8.14
N LEU A 150 -7.97 5.05 8.64
CA LEU A 150 -8.74 3.93 8.12
C LEU A 150 -10.21 4.06 8.50
N ILE A 151 -11.09 3.75 7.55
CA ILE A 151 -12.53 3.83 7.70
C ILE A 151 -13.04 2.38 7.81
N PRO A 152 -13.71 1.99 8.92
CA PRO A 152 -14.37 0.69 9.00
C PRO A 152 -15.55 0.65 8.02
N VAL A 153 -15.80 -0.51 7.44
CA VAL A 153 -16.81 -0.67 6.38
C VAL A 153 -17.87 -1.64 6.81
N HIS A 154 -19.11 -1.36 6.43
CA HIS A 154 -20.24 -2.22 6.67
C HIS A 154 -20.92 -2.56 5.34
N PHE A 155 -20.79 -3.83 4.95
CA PHE A 155 -21.55 -4.40 3.85
C PHE A 155 -22.86 -4.98 4.38
N LYS A 156 -23.96 -4.69 3.69
CA LYS A 156 -25.26 -5.30 3.99
C LYS A 156 -25.34 -6.65 3.29
N GLU A 157 -25.52 -7.71 4.06
CA GLU A 157 -25.75 -9.06 3.52
C GLU A 157 -27.24 -9.33 3.37
N ARG A 158 -27.63 -9.96 2.26
CA ARG A 158 -28.97 -10.49 2.02
C ARG A 158 -28.89 -11.95 1.66
N LYS A 159 -29.77 -12.75 2.27
CA LYS A 159 -29.96 -14.16 1.92
C LYS A 159 -30.73 -14.24 0.61
N SER A 160 -30.21 -14.96 -0.37
CA SER A 160 -31.00 -15.30 -1.56
C SER A 160 -31.86 -16.53 -1.26
N GLU A 161 -33.03 -16.62 -1.87
CA GLU A 161 -33.91 -17.80 -1.79
C GLU A 161 -33.46 -18.92 -2.77
N ALA A 162 -32.30 -18.75 -3.42
CA ALA A 162 -31.80 -19.70 -4.40
C ALA A 162 -31.33 -21.01 -3.75
N ILE A 163 -31.52 -22.11 -4.48
CA ILE A 163 -31.29 -23.49 -4.03
C ILE A 163 -29.79 -23.85 -4.04
N ASP A 164 -28.97 -23.17 -4.85
CA ASP A 164 -27.54 -23.45 -4.98
C ASP A 164 -26.71 -22.81 -3.83
N ASP A 165 -25.95 -23.64 -3.13
CA ASP A 165 -25.19 -23.28 -1.92
C ASP A 165 -24.13 -22.17 -2.13
N GLU A 166 -23.64 -21.98 -3.36
CA GLU A 166 -22.61 -20.97 -3.68
C GLU A 166 -23.13 -19.52 -3.72
N ILE A 167 -24.45 -19.29 -3.84
CA ILE A 167 -25.08 -17.95 -3.91
C ILE A 167 -26.00 -17.72 -2.70
N ARG A 168 -25.75 -18.39 -1.58
CA ARG A 168 -26.62 -18.28 -0.40
C ARG A 168 -26.67 -16.85 0.17
N TRP A 169 -25.55 -16.12 0.10
CA TRP A 169 -25.41 -14.76 0.63
C TRP A 169 -24.78 -13.83 -0.39
N HIS A 170 -25.41 -12.68 -0.64
CA HIS A 170 -24.88 -11.63 -1.50
C HIS A 170 -24.93 -10.27 -0.80
N TYR A 171 -23.99 -9.39 -1.17
CA TYR A 171 -23.97 -8.03 -0.64
C TYR A 171 -24.92 -7.13 -1.44
N CYS A 172 -25.58 -6.23 -0.73
CA CYS A 172 -26.53 -5.27 -1.28
C CYS A 172 -26.12 -3.84 -0.92
N CYS A 173 -26.49 -2.90 -1.79
CA CYS A 173 -26.44 -1.48 -1.50
C CYS A 173 -27.33 -1.14 -0.29
N MET A 174 -26.83 -0.35 0.65
CA MET A 174 -27.58 0.03 1.85
C MET A 174 -28.83 0.88 1.55
N THR A 175 -28.86 1.58 0.43
CA THR A 175 -29.95 2.52 0.09
C THR A 175 -31.00 1.96 -0.86
N CYS A 176 -30.60 1.18 -1.86
CA CYS A 176 -31.52 0.68 -2.90
C CYS A 176 -31.63 -0.85 -2.96
N ASP A 177 -30.95 -1.57 -2.06
CA ASP A 177 -30.91 -3.04 -2.01
C ASP A 177 -30.45 -3.75 -3.28
N ARG A 178 -29.88 -3.01 -4.24
CA ARG A 178 -29.28 -3.58 -5.45
C ARG A 178 -28.07 -4.45 -5.06
N THR A 179 -27.98 -5.65 -5.62
CA THR A 179 -26.82 -6.54 -5.47
C THR A 179 -25.54 -5.87 -5.95
N LEU A 180 -24.50 -5.90 -5.12
CA LEU A 180 -23.19 -5.36 -5.41
C LEU A 180 -22.36 -6.45 -6.09
N THR A 181 -21.76 -6.10 -7.23
CA THR A 181 -20.86 -6.95 -8.01
C THR A 181 -19.66 -6.12 -8.46
N ASN A 182 -18.60 -6.77 -8.94
CA ASN A 182 -17.39 -6.08 -9.43
C ASN A 182 -17.66 -5.06 -10.56
N SER A 183 -18.77 -5.20 -11.28
CA SER A 183 -19.15 -4.27 -12.35
C SER A 183 -19.78 -2.98 -11.83
N VAL A 184 -20.32 -2.99 -10.60
CA VAL A 184 -20.97 -1.84 -9.99
C VAL A 184 -19.94 -1.08 -9.16
N LYS A 185 -19.66 0.17 -9.53
CA LYS A 185 -18.82 1.04 -8.70
C LYS A 185 -19.52 1.32 -7.37
N CYS A 186 -18.81 1.05 -6.29
CA CYS A 186 -19.31 1.20 -4.93
C CYS A 186 -18.60 2.38 -4.26
N TRP A 187 -19.28 2.98 -3.30
CA TRP A 187 -18.81 4.11 -2.52
C TRP A 187 -19.09 3.82 -1.05
N ALA A 188 -18.20 4.24 -0.16
CA ALA A 188 -18.39 4.16 1.28
C ALA A 188 -18.43 5.56 1.88
N PHE A 189 -19.34 5.79 2.82
CA PHE A 189 -19.35 7.03 3.60
C PHE A 189 -18.26 7.01 4.66
N ARG A 190 -17.57 8.14 4.87
CA ARG A 190 -16.42 8.21 5.78
C ARG A 190 -16.78 8.07 7.26
N LYS A 191 -17.98 8.52 7.65
CA LYS A 191 -18.47 8.50 9.04
C LYS A 191 -19.13 7.17 9.38
N SER A 192 -20.12 6.77 8.57
CA SER A 192 -20.91 5.56 8.82
C SER A 192 -20.23 4.27 8.33
N GLY A 193 -19.35 4.35 7.34
CA GLY A 193 -18.74 3.15 6.74
C GLY A 193 -19.68 2.35 5.84
N ASN A 194 -20.91 2.81 5.62
CA ASN A 194 -21.92 2.08 4.85
C ASN A 194 -21.61 2.13 3.35
N VAL A 195 -21.73 0.96 2.70
CA VAL A 195 -21.45 0.83 1.26
C VAL A 195 -22.71 1.05 0.42
N VAL A 196 -22.59 1.93 -0.56
CA VAL A 196 -23.65 2.39 -1.44
C VAL A 196 -23.18 2.33 -2.89
N CYS A 197 -24.10 2.08 -3.82
CA CYS A 197 -23.79 2.05 -5.25
C CYS A 197 -23.66 3.47 -5.84
N GLU A 198 -22.90 3.60 -6.94
CA GLU A 198 -22.69 4.86 -7.65
C GLU A 198 -23.99 5.55 -8.07
N SER A 199 -25.04 4.79 -8.44
CA SER A 199 -26.32 5.37 -8.84
C SER A 199 -27.03 6.06 -7.69
N CYS A 200 -26.96 5.51 -6.47
CA CYS A 200 -27.51 6.13 -5.26
C CYS A 200 -26.71 7.36 -4.87
N VAL A 201 -25.37 7.28 -4.88
CA VAL A 201 -24.53 8.47 -4.60
C VAL A 201 -24.80 9.58 -5.59
N SER A 202 -24.84 9.26 -6.89
CA SER A 202 -25.04 10.28 -7.93
C SER A 202 -26.42 10.92 -7.88
N ARG A 203 -27.47 10.16 -7.53
CA ARG A 203 -28.84 10.67 -7.48
C ARG A 203 -29.19 11.35 -6.17
N LEU A 204 -28.80 10.76 -5.04
CA LEU A 204 -29.21 11.23 -3.73
C LEU A 204 -28.23 12.28 -3.19
N TYR A 205 -26.94 12.01 -3.28
CA TYR A 205 -25.94 12.88 -2.66
C TYR A 205 -25.50 14.03 -3.57
N LEU A 206 -25.22 13.73 -4.85
CA LEU A 206 -24.72 14.77 -5.77
C LEU A 206 -25.82 15.66 -6.34
N LYS A 207 -27.02 15.12 -6.63
CA LYS A 207 -28.10 15.89 -7.28
C LYS A 207 -29.08 16.57 -6.32
N ILE A 208 -29.43 15.94 -5.19
CA ILE A 208 -30.44 16.47 -4.25
C ILE A 208 -29.80 17.39 -3.18
N GLU A 209 -28.47 17.49 -3.16
CA GLU A 209 -27.71 18.28 -2.18
C GLU A 209 -28.01 17.92 -0.72
N CYS A 210 -28.25 16.65 -0.40
CA CYS A 210 -28.42 16.24 0.99
C CYS A 210 -27.06 16.25 1.73
N ASN A 211 -26.93 17.10 2.75
CA ASN A 211 -25.77 17.10 3.67
C ASN A 211 -25.88 16.04 4.77
N VAL A 212 -26.70 15.01 4.53
CA VAL A 212 -27.04 13.97 5.48
C VAL A 212 -26.71 12.63 4.84
N ASP A 213 -26.12 11.72 5.61
CA ASP A 213 -25.94 10.34 5.18
C ASP A 213 -27.34 9.68 5.03
N PRO A 214 -27.73 9.22 3.82
CA PRO A 214 -29.03 8.60 3.59
C PRO A 214 -29.22 7.26 4.30
N THR A 215 -28.16 6.71 4.91
CA THR A 215 -28.19 5.40 5.59
C THR A 215 -28.34 5.51 7.10
N THR A 216 -27.72 6.51 7.73
CA THR A 216 -27.75 6.72 9.19
C THR A 216 -28.52 7.96 9.62
N GLY A 217 -28.81 8.89 8.71
CA GLY A 217 -29.42 10.17 9.05
C GLY A 217 -28.46 11.15 9.76
N GLU A 218 -27.17 10.85 9.81
CA GLU A 218 -26.17 11.71 10.44
C GLU A 218 -25.79 12.89 9.52
N GLU A 219 -25.73 14.09 10.10
CA GLU A 219 -25.30 15.29 9.40
C GLU A 219 -23.79 15.31 9.17
N ILE A 220 -23.42 15.64 7.94
CA ILE A 220 -22.04 15.80 7.52
C ILE A 220 -21.64 17.25 7.80
N GLN A 221 -21.14 17.51 9.00
CA GLN A 221 -20.65 18.86 9.34
C GLN A 221 -19.37 19.17 8.56
N SER A 222 -19.43 20.19 7.69
CA SER A 222 -18.24 20.78 7.08
C SER A 222 -17.45 21.52 8.14
N THR A 223 -16.30 20.99 8.52
CA THR A 223 -15.47 21.57 9.58
C THR A 223 -14.83 22.90 9.18
N ASP A 224 -14.99 23.36 7.93
CA ASP A 224 -14.45 24.64 7.46
C ASP A 224 -15.47 25.36 6.59
N GLN A 225 -16.18 26.36 7.15
CA GLN A 225 -17.07 27.24 6.40
C GLN A 225 -16.32 28.13 5.38
N ASN A 226 -14.97 28.20 5.47
CA ASN A 226 -14.10 29.04 4.63
C ASN A 226 -13.34 28.30 3.53
N ARG A 227 -13.54 26.98 3.38
CA ARG A 227 -13.09 26.22 2.20
C ARG A 227 -14.30 25.51 1.61
N LEU A 228 -14.62 25.76 0.34
CA LEU A 228 -15.42 24.82 -0.44
C LEU A 228 -14.64 23.50 -0.52
N LYS A 229 -14.75 22.66 0.51
CA LYS A 229 -14.30 21.28 0.45
C LYS A 229 -15.26 20.57 -0.51
N PRO A 230 -14.77 19.91 -1.57
CA PRO A 230 -15.63 19.25 -2.53
C PRO A 230 -16.45 18.17 -1.79
N LYS A 231 -17.76 18.04 -2.11
CA LYS A 231 -18.66 17.01 -1.53
C LYS A 231 -18.06 15.60 -1.54
N MET A 232 -17.11 15.35 -2.46
CA MET A 232 -16.32 14.12 -2.57
C MET A 232 -15.42 13.80 -1.37
N GLU A 233 -15.14 14.72 -0.44
CA GLU A 233 -14.29 14.40 0.74
C GLU A 233 -14.97 13.44 1.74
N PHE A 234 -16.31 13.42 1.74
CA PHE A 234 -17.10 12.66 2.72
C PHE A 234 -17.46 11.24 2.26
N ILE A 235 -17.22 10.96 0.98
CA ILE A 235 -17.44 9.66 0.35
C ILE A 235 -16.13 9.16 -0.23
N VAL A 236 -15.87 7.87 -0.10
CA VAL A 236 -14.67 7.25 -0.64
C VAL A 236 -15.11 6.24 -1.69
N ALA A 237 -14.63 6.40 -2.92
CA ALA A 237 -14.87 5.42 -3.97
C ALA A 237 -14.09 4.14 -3.67
N LEU A 238 -14.77 3.00 -3.63
CA LEU A 238 -14.11 1.70 -3.48
C LEU A 238 -13.35 1.36 -4.76
N ARG A 239 -12.06 1.05 -4.63
CA ARG A 239 -11.20 0.72 -5.77
C ARG A 239 -11.37 -0.76 -6.12
N SER A 240 -12.05 -1.01 -7.24
CA SER A 240 -11.93 -2.28 -7.95
C SER A 240 -10.50 -2.39 -8.49
N GLY A 241 -9.85 -3.53 -8.26
CA GLY A 241 -8.47 -3.76 -8.66
C GLY A 241 -8.27 -5.22 -9.02
N GLY A 242 -7.24 -5.51 -9.80
CA GLY A 242 -6.80 -6.90 -9.94
C GLY A 242 -5.99 -7.37 -8.73
N THR A 243 -5.52 -8.61 -8.80
CA THR A 243 -4.66 -9.19 -7.75
C THR A 243 -3.27 -8.54 -7.78
N ALA A 244 -2.41 -8.78 -6.79
CA ALA A 244 -1.05 -8.22 -6.79
C ALA A 244 -0.21 -8.55 -8.05
N PHE A 245 -0.67 -9.53 -8.85
CA PHE A 245 -0.05 -9.98 -10.10
C PHE A 245 -0.68 -9.39 -11.37
N ALA A 246 -1.85 -8.75 -11.26
CA ALA A 246 -2.57 -8.16 -12.38
C ALA A 246 -3.21 -6.84 -11.94
N ALA A 247 -2.91 -5.73 -12.61
CA ALA A 247 -3.61 -4.47 -12.35
C ALA A 247 -4.77 -4.31 -13.35
N SER A 248 -5.93 -3.87 -12.87
CA SER A 248 -6.99 -3.37 -13.76
C SER A 248 -6.59 -1.96 -14.21
N GLY A 249 -6.42 -1.78 -15.52
CA GLY A 249 -6.29 -0.47 -16.17
C GLY A 249 -7.62 0.24 -16.27
#